data_AF-A0ABD3VJ38-F1
#
_entry.id   AF-A0ABD3VJ38-F1
#
_cell.length_a   1.000
_cell.length_b   1.000
_cell.length_c   1.000
_cell.angle_alpha   90.00
_cell.angle_beta   90.00
_cell.angle_gamma   90.00
#
_symmetry.space_group_name_H-M   'P 1'
#
loop_
_entity.id
_entity.type
_entity.pdbx_description
1 polymer ?
#
loop_
_entity_poly.entity_id
_entity_poly.type
_entity_poly.pdbx_seq_one_letter_code
_entity_poly.pdbx_strand_id
1 'polypeptide(L)'
;MPQVVSLKALENVAFRPIGPGSLFNKSLHVSDQTRKRAQHANNIENRRLDKIMSALKREQRVKDNIQARVIQQTSQSYTERHALQEVLSNDYRVDNFITMKKKLKPEDIHDRKTMRRFILESRVFNSGFGMHALYPEVKRKIKHSDINWEVGRRKKQLLRKNQEVSKTVINPTISQSAFRRMLTDRTHWTQYNTPRQNNNEVVWVNSTCRPIVFRM
;
A
#
# COMPACT_ATOMS: atom_id res chain seq x y z
N MET A 1 -48.71 24.89 8.47
CA MET A 1 -48.39 25.44 9.81
C MET A 1 -49.19 26.72 10.00
N PRO A 2 -49.92 26.89 11.12
CA PRO A 2 -50.70 28.11 11.36
C PRO A 2 -49.77 29.28 11.71
N GLN A 3 -49.97 30.43 11.07
CA GLN A 3 -49.20 31.64 11.34
C GLN A 3 -49.74 32.33 12.60
N VAL A 4 -48.91 32.44 13.63
CA VAL A 4 -49.22 33.20 14.86
C VAL A 4 -48.96 34.68 14.59
N VAL A 5 -50.01 35.48 14.50
CA VAL A 5 -49.91 36.95 14.35
C VAL A 5 -49.89 37.58 15.75
N SER A 6 -48.91 38.41 16.06
CA SER A 6 -48.79 39.04 17.38
C SER A 6 -49.82 40.16 17.56
N LEU A 7 -50.64 40.10 18.61
CA LEU A 7 -51.64 41.11 18.98
C LEU A 7 -51.07 42.53 19.14
N LYS A 8 -49.78 42.67 19.49
CA LYS A 8 -49.08 43.96 19.58
C LYS A 8 -48.96 44.71 18.24
N ALA A 9 -49.15 44.03 17.11
CA ALA A 9 -49.18 44.67 15.80
C ALA A 9 -50.49 45.43 15.54
N LEU A 10 -51.59 45.03 16.19
CA LEU A 10 -52.92 45.62 16.00
C LEU A 10 -53.13 46.89 16.85
N GLU A 11 -52.56 46.97 18.05
CA GLU A 11 -52.71 48.13 18.95
C GLU A 11 -52.00 49.40 18.47
N ASN A 12 -51.03 49.29 17.55
CA ASN A 12 -50.23 50.43 17.09
C ASN A 12 -50.84 51.20 15.90
N VAL A 13 -52.03 50.81 15.42
CA VAL A 13 -52.69 51.44 14.25
C VAL A 13 -53.52 52.68 14.67
N ALA A 14 -53.92 52.80 15.93
CA ALA A 14 -55.01 53.72 16.31
C ALA A 14 -54.60 55.17 16.61
N PHE A 15 -53.34 55.52 16.89
CA PHE A 15 -52.99 56.89 17.31
C PHE A 15 -51.56 57.31 16.97
N ARG A 16 -51.27 57.84 15.77
CA ARG A 16 -50.21 58.85 15.49
C ARG A 16 -50.45 59.59 14.16
N PRO A 17 -50.14 60.90 14.03
CA PRO A 17 -50.13 61.61 12.75
C PRO A 17 -48.83 61.26 12.03
N ILE A 18 -48.84 60.13 11.34
CA ILE A 18 -47.69 59.61 10.62
C ILE A 18 -48.21 59.24 9.24
N GLY A 19 -47.77 59.95 8.20
CA GLY A 19 -48.22 59.71 6.82
C GLY A 19 -48.01 58.25 6.40
N PRO A 20 -48.81 57.73 5.45
CA PRO A 20 -48.85 56.33 5.08
C PRO A 20 -47.47 55.71 4.79
N GLY A 21 -46.54 56.49 4.24
CA GLY A 21 -45.15 56.04 4.00
C GLY A 21 -44.35 55.66 5.25
N SER A 22 -44.63 56.21 6.43
CA SER A 22 -43.85 55.91 7.63
C SER A 22 -44.29 54.64 8.37
N LEU A 23 -45.55 54.18 8.23
CA LEU A 23 -45.97 52.86 8.70
C LEU A 23 -45.36 51.75 7.83
N PHE A 24 -45.34 51.94 6.52
CA PHE A 24 -44.66 51.04 5.58
C PHE A 24 -43.15 50.94 5.87
N ASN A 25 -42.47 52.06 6.10
CA ASN A 25 -41.04 52.06 6.45
C ASN A 25 -40.76 51.31 7.77
N LYS A 26 -41.61 51.46 8.79
CA LYS A 26 -41.47 50.72 10.06
C LYS A 26 -41.68 49.21 9.85
N SER A 27 -42.66 48.81 9.05
CA SER A 27 -42.90 47.40 8.72
C SER A 27 -41.71 46.78 7.98
N LEU A 28 -41.16 47.50 7.00
CA LEU A 28 -39.95 47.08 6.28
C LEU A 28 -38.75 46.94 7.22
N HIS A 29 -38.55 47.87 8.15
CA HIS A 29 -37.48 47.76 9.16
C HIS A 29 -37.64 46.55 10.09
N VAL A 30 -38.87 46.23 10.51
CA VAL A 30 -39.15 45.04 11.34
C VAL A 30 -38.87 43.76 10.54
N SER A 31 -39.27 43.72 9.27
CA SER A 31 -38.97 42.60 8.37
C SER A 31 -37.45 42.41 8.19
N ASP A 32 -36.72 43.49 7.90
CA ASP A 32 -35.26 43.45 7.75
C ASP A 32 -34.55 43.01 9.05
N GLN A 33 -35.01 43.51 10.20
CA GLN A 33 -34.46 43.10 11.49
C GLN A 33 -34.72 41.62 11.77
N THR A 34 -35.91 41.11 11.41
CA THR A 34 -36.28 39.71 11.56
C THR A 34 -35.44 38.82 10.65
N ARG A 35 -35.23 39.25 9.39
CA ARG A 35 -34.34 38.57 8.44
C ARG A 35 -32.89 38.52 8.94
N LYS A 36 -32.38 39.62 9.49
CA LYS A 36 -31.02 39.67 10.09
C LYS A 36 -30.90 38.72 11.29
N ARG A 37 -31.91 38.65 12.15
CA ARG A 37 -31.95 37.69 13.29
C ARG A 37 -31.97 36.25 12.81
N ALA A 38 -32.78 35.92 11.80
CA ALA A 38 -32.83 34.58 11.22
C ALA A 38 -31.50 34.20 10.55
N GLN A 39 -30.89 35.10 9.77
CA GLN A 39 -29.56 34.87 9.19
C GLN A 39 -28.50 34.64 10.26
N HIS A 40 -28.54 35.41 11.36
CA HIS A 40 -27.62 35.23 12.48
C HIS A 40 -27.79 33.87 13.16
N ALA A 41 -29.04 33.44 13.41
CA ALA A 41 -29.34 32.13 13.96
C ALA A 41 -28.82 30.99 13.04
N ASN A 42 -29.10 31.09 11.74
CA ASN A 42 -28.61 30.12 10.74
C ASN A 42 -27.07 30.05 10.72
N ASN A 43 -26.39 31.18 10.83
CA ASN A 43 -24.93 31.21 10.87
C ASN A 43 -24.36 30.53 12.12
N ILE A 44 -25.02 30.68 13.28
CA ILE A 44 -24.62 29.97 14.51
C ILE A 44 -24.84 28.47 14.34
N GLU A 45 -25.97 28.06 13.77
CA GLU A 45 -26.28 26.65 13.55
C GLU A 45 -25.31 26.00 12.56
N ASN A 46 -25.02 26.67 11.44
CA ASN A 46 -24.03 26.21 10.46
C ASN A 46 -22.65 26.01 11.12
N ARG A 47 -22.20 26.95 11.96
CA ARG A 47 -20.95 26.79 12.72
C ARG A 47 -20.97 25.60 13.67
N ARG A 48 -22.12 25.26 14.26
CA ARG A 48 -22.27 24.06 15.11
C ARG A 48 -22.22 22.79 14.26
N LEU A 49 -22.90 22.77 13.11
CA LEU A 49 -22.86 21.66 12.18
C LEU A 49 -21.44 21.41 11.65
N ASP A 50 -20.68 22.45 11.31
CA ASP A 50 -19.29 22.33 10.87
C ASP A 50 -18.39 21.67 11.94
N LYS A 51 -18.60 22.03 13.22
CA LYS A 51 -17.89 21.40 14.35
C LYS A 51 -18.26 19.93 14.49
N ILE A 52 -19.53 19.58 14.36
CA ILE A 52 -19.98 18.18 14.43
C ILE A 52 -19.41 17.39 13.25
N MET A 53 -19.50 17.93 12.03
CA MET A 53 -18.95 17.30 10.83
C MET A 53 -17.44 17.09 10.92
N SER A 54 -16.69 18.07 11.43
CA SER A 54 -15.24 17.93 11.60
C SER A 54 -14.88 16.89 12.66
N ALA A 55 -15.64 16.81 13.77
CA ALA A 55 -15.49 15.76 14.76
C ALA A 55 -15.79 14.37 14.18
N LEU A 56 -16.89 14.21 13.44
CA LEU A 56 -17.25 12.95 12.77
C LEU A 56 -16.19 12.52 11.75
N LYS A 57 -15.67 13.46 10.94
CA LYS A 57 -14.57 13.16 9.99
C LYS A 57 -13.31 12.69 10.72
N ARG A 58 -12.99 13.28 11.87
CA ARG A 58 -11.84 12.86 12.68
C ARG A 58 -12.04 11.44 13.22
N GLU A 59 -13.22 11.15 13.76
CA GLU A 59 -13.56 9.81 14.27
C GLU A 59 -13.53 8.77 13.15
N GLN A 60 -14.09 9.09 11.98
CA GLN A 60 -14.08 8.20 10.82
C GLN A 60 -12.64 7.84 10.42
N ARG A 61 -11.73 8.82 10.32
CA ARG A 61 -10.31 8.56 10.02
C ARG A 61 -9.65 7.62 11.03
N VAL A 62 -9.97 7.78 12.31
CA VAL A 62 -9.44 6.89 13.36
C VAL A 62 -9.98 5.48 13.18
N LYS A 63 -11.29 5.33 12.92
CA LYS A 63 -11.91 4.03 12.65
C LYS A 63 -11.32 3.36 11.42
N ASP A 64 -11.18 4.09 10.32
CA ASP A 64 -10.62 3.58 9.07
C ASP A 64 -9.17 3.09 9.27
N ASN A 65 -8.35 3.84 10.03
CA ASN A 65 -6.99 3.45 10.36
C ASN A 65 -6.93 2.15 11.19
N ILE A 66 -7.82 2.02 12.18
CA ILE A 66 -7.90 0.81 13.00
C ILE A 66 -8.36 -0.37 12.14
N GLN A 67 -9.41 -0.19 11.34
CA GLN A 67 -9.92 -1.21 10.44
C GLN A 67 -8.85 -1.67 9.45
N ALA A 68 -8.13 -0.74 8.83
CA ALA A 68 -7.03 -1.06 7.92
C ALA A 68 -5.94 -1.90 8.60
N ARG A 69 -5.57 -1.56 9.84
CA ARG A 69 -4.59 -2.34 10.62
C ARG A 69 -5.10 -3.75 10.93
N VAL A 70 -6.36 -3.88 11.33
CA VAL A 70 -6.97 -5.19 11.63
C VAL A 70 -7.05 -6.05 10.37
N ILE A 71 -7.46 -5.49 9.23
CA ILE A 71 -7.49 -6.19 7.94
C ILE A 71 -6.07 -6.62 7.54
N GLN A 72 -5.08 -5.76 7.68
CA GLN A 72 -3.69 -6.10 7.39
C GLN A 72 -3.20 -7.26 8.27
N GLN A 73 -3.41 -7.19 9.58
CA GLN A 73 -2.99 -8.24 10.51
C GLN A 73 -3.69 -9.57 10.25
N THR A 74 -5.00 -9.55 10.00
CA THR A 74 -5.78 -10.76 9.72
C THR A 74 -5.40 -11.38 8.39
N SER A 75 -5.20 -10.58 7.34
CA SER A 75 -4.73 -11.05 6.04
C SER A 75 -3.34 -11.69 6.14
N GLN A 76 -2.41 -11.09 6.90
CA GLN A 76 -1.09 -11.68 7.14
C GLN A 76 -1.18 -13.00 7.93
N SER A 77 -2.00 -13.04 8.98
CA SER A 77 -2.16 -14.28 9.75
C SER A 77 -2.79 -15.40 8.90
N TYR A 78 -3.74 -15.05 8.05
CA TYR A 78 -4.37 -15.98 7.12
C TYR A 78 -3.36 -16.51 6.10
N THR A 79 -2.55 -15.66 5.48
CA THR A 79 -1.54 -16.08 4.49
C THR A 79 -0.48 -16.97 5.12
N GLU A 80 -0.01 -16.65 6.34
CA GLU A 80 0.93 -17.48 7.08
C GLU A 80 0.36 -18.86 7.40
N ARG A 81 -0.89 -18.94 7.90
CA ARG A 81 -1.57 -20.22 8.19
C ARG A 81 -1.80 -21.05 6.93
N HIS A 82 -2.26 -20.42 5.86
CA HIS A 82 -2.47 -21.10 4.58
C HIS A 82 -1.16 -21.65 4.02
N ALA A 83 -0.09 -20.86 4.04
CA ALA A 83 1.23 -21.31 3.60
C ALA A 83 1.76 -22.44 4.50
N LEU A 84 1.54 -22.40 5.81
CA LEU A 84 1.88 -23.52 6.70
C LEU A 84 1.10 -24.80 6.32
N GLN A 85 -0.20 -24.69 6.07
CA GLN A 85 -1.02 -25.83 5.65
C GLN A 85 -0.49 -26.43 4.34
N GLU A 86 -0.10 -25.59 3.37
CA GLU A 86 0.51 -26.03 2.12
C GLU A 86 1.85 -26.77 2.35
N VAL A 87 2.71 -26.24 3.23
CA VAL A 87 4.00 -26.87 3.60
C VAL A 87 3.78 -28.25 4.23
N LEU A 88 2.81 -28.35 5.14
CA LEU A 88 2.48 -29.60 5.83
C LEU A 88 1.89 -30.65 4.88
N SER A 89 1.05 -30.23 3.94
CA SER A 89 0.42 -31.14 2.97
C SER A 89 1.41 -31.71 1.94
N ASN A 90 2.34 -30.89 1.46
CA ASN A 90 3.21 -31.24 0.33
C ASN A 90 4.61 -31.70 0.76
N ASP A 91 5.31 -30.85 1.52
CA ASP A 91 6.76 -30.95 1.63
C ASP A 91 7.22 -31.73 2.87
N TYR A 92 6.45 -31.68 3.97
CA TYR A 92 6.89 -32.18 5.29
C TYR A 92 5.89 -33.14 5.96
N ARG A 93 5.47 -34.19 5.24
CA ARG A 93 4.85 -35.36 5.89
C ARG A 93 5.92 -36.12 6.68
N VAL A 94 5.56 -36.75 7.81
CA VAL A 94 6.48 -37.55 8.67
C VAL A 94 7.27 -38.57 7.84
N ASP A 95 6.65 -39.10 6.79
CA ASP A 95 7.27 -40.09 5.90
C ASP A 95 8.43 -39.53 5.06
N ASN A 96 8.49 -38.21 4.87
CA ASN A 96 9.46 -37.53 4.01
C ASN A 96 10.77 -37.13 4.72
N PHE A 97 10.97 -37.54 5.97
CA PHE A 97 12.16 -37.20 6.77
C PHE A 97 13.36 -38.06 6.37
N ILE A 98 14.00 -37.70 5.26
CA ILE A 98 15.08 -38.48 4.64
C ILE A 98 16.36 -38.38 5.46
N THR A 99 16.69 -37.20 5.99
CA THR A 99 17.98 -36.99 6.68
C THR A 99 18.02 -37.69 8.03
N MET A 100 16.88 -37.69 8.75
CA MET A 100 16.73 -38.42 10.00
C MET A 100 16.69 -39.93 9.78
N LYS A 101 15.95 -40.42 8.76
CA LYS A 101 15.93 -41.86 8.41
C LYS A 101 17.33 -42.39 8.09
N LYS A 102 18.14 -41.60 7.38
CA LYS A 102 19.51 -41.95 7.03
C LYS A 102 20.54 -41.69 8.14
N LYS A 103 20.11 -41.16 9.29
CA LYS A 103 20.97 -40.81 10.44
C LYS A 103 22.20 -39.97 10.02
N LEU A 104 21.99 -39.03 9.10
CA LEU A 104 23.07 -38.18 8.60
C LEU A 104 23.57 -37.25 9.71
N LYS A 105 24.89 -37.12 9.84
CA LYS A 105 25.50 -36.11 10.69
C LYS A 105 25.71 -34.81 9.90
N PRO A 106 25.74 -33.64 10.57
CA PRO A 106 25.98 -32.36 9.91
C PRO A 106 27.29 -32.33 9.11
N GLU A 107 28.31 -33.03 9.59
CA GLU A 107 29.66 -33.10 9.02
C GLU A 107 29.66 -33.76 7.63
N ASP A 108 28.77 -34.72 7.40
CA ASP A 108 28.68 -35.50 6.15
C ASP A 108 27.93 -34.74 5.04
N ILE A 109 27.39 -33.55 5.34
CA ILE A 109 26.50 -32.81 4.44
C ILE A 109 27.24 -31.68 3.73
N HIS A 110 27.62 -31.91 2.48
CA HIS A 110 28.24 -30.88 1.63
C HIS A 110 27.22 -30.03 0.84
N ASP A 111 26.02 -30.57 0.63
CA ASP A 111 24.99 -29.93 -0.17
C ASP A 111 24.13 -28.95 0.65
N ARG A 112 24.00 -27.71 0.17
CA ARG A 112 23.19 -26.68 0.85
C ARG A 112 21.71 -27.08 0.99
N LYS A 113 21.18 -27.84 0.03
CA LYS A 113 19.77 -28.28 0.01
C LYS A 113 19.50 -29.34 1.08
N THR A 114 20.40 -30.30 1.23
CA THR A 114 20.32 -31.36 2.26
C THR A 114 20.60 -30.78 3.64
N MET A 115 21.54 -29.85 3.79
CA MET A 115 21.79 -29.17 5.08
C MET A 115 20.54 -28.44 5.56
N ARG A 116 19.87 -27.72 4.66
CA ARG A 116 18.59 -27.07 4.97
C ARG A 116 17.53 -28.08 5.40
N ARG A 117 17.42 -29.22 4.71
CA ARG A 117 16.47 -30.29 5.09
C ARG A 117 16.79 -30.82 6.49
N PHE A 118 18.05 -31.14 6.76
CA PHE A 118 18.52 -31.59 8.08
C PHE A 118 18.14 -30.60 9.20
N ILE A 119 18.41 -29.31 9.01
CA ILE A 119 18.05 -28.28 10.01
C ILE A 119 16.54 -28.26 10.27
N LEU A 120 15.71 -28.39 9.24
CA LEU A 120 14.26 -28.38 9.39
C LEU A 120 13.72 -29.66 10.01
N GLU A 121 14.21 -30.81 9.56
CA GLU A 121 13.84 -32.11 10.12
C GLU A 121 14.20 -32.18 11.62
N SER A 122 15.41 -31.75 12.00
CA SER A 122 15.83 -31.67 13.41
C SER A 122 14.99 -30.71 14.24
N ARG A 123 14.58 -29.55 13.68
CA ARG A 123 13.67 -28.63 14.37
C ARG A 123 12.30 -29.24 14.59
N VAL A 124 11.72 -29.85 13.56
CA VAL A 124 10.40 -30.47 13.66
C VAL A 124 10.44 -31.67 14.61
N PHE A 125 11.53 -32.44 14.61
CA PHE A 125 11.72 -33.52 15.58
C PHE A 125 11.73 -33.01 17.03
N ASN A 126 12.43 -31.91 17.31
CA ASN A 126 12.56 -31.38 18.67
C ASN A 126 11.37 -30.52 19.15
N SER A 127 10.66 -29.84 18.23
CA SER A 127 9.63 -28.84 18.57
C SER A 127 8.24 -29.12 17.99
N GLY A 128 8.10 -30.21 17.22
CA GLY A 128 6.86 -30.58 16.54
C GLY A 128 6.57 -29.77 15.26
N PHE A 129 5.39 -29.99 14.70
CA PHE A 129 4.92 -29.36 13.45
C PHE A 129 4.39 -27.92 13.62
N GLY A 130 5.05 -27.15 14.49
CA GLY A 130 4.65 -25.77 14.78
C GLY A 130 5.09 -24.77 13.71
N MET A 131 4.41 -23.61 13.67
CA MET A 131 4.77 -22.48 12.82
C MET A 131 6.23 -22.06 12.99
N HIS A 132 6.75 -22.05 14.22
CA HIS A 132 8.12 -21.65 14.51
C HIS A 132 9.17 -22.59 13.90
N ALA A 133 8.91 -23.90 13.89
CA ALA A 133 9.82 -24.90 13.31
C ALA A 133 9.91 -24.72 11.78
N LEU A 134 8.75 -24.52 11.14
CA LEU A 134 8.59 -24.46 9.68
C LEU A 134 8.64 -23.04 9.11
N TYR A 135 8.86 -22.02 9.94
CA TYR A 135 8.85 -20.61 9.55
C TYR A 135 9.70 -20.28 8.30
N PRO A 136 10.92 -20.86 8.11
CA PRO A 136 11.69 -20.61 6.89
C PRO A 136 11.02 -21.14 5.62
N GLU A 137 10.24 -22.21 5.71
CA GLU A 137 9.51 -22.79 4.58
C GLU A 137 8.23 -22.01 4.29
N VAL A 138 7.49 -21.65 5.34
CA VAL A 138 6.31 -20.78 5.24
C VAL A 138 6.68 -19.46 4.56
N LYS A 139 7.75 -18.80 5.02
CA LYS A 139 8.27 -17.58 4.38
C LYS A 139 8.62 -17.77 2.91
N ARG A 140 9.17 -18.92 2.53
CA ARG A 140 9.49 -19.20 1.12
C ARG A 140 8.23 -19.41 0.31
N LYS A 141 7.23 -20.12 0.81
CA LYS A 141 5.95 -20.29 0.14
C LYS A 141 5.25 -18.95 -0.08
N ILE A 142 5.18 -18.10 0.94
CA ILE A 142 4.64 -16.73 0.79
C ILE A 142 5.40 -15.97 -0.30
N LYS A 143 6.74 -15.99 -0.27
CA LYS A 143 7.57 -15.34 -1.29
C LYS A 143 7.37 -15.91 -2.70
N HIS A 144 7.08 -17.21 -2.81
CA HIS A 144 6.80 -17.86 -4.08
C HIS A 144 5.39 -17.56 -4.59
N SER A 145 4.43 -17.32 -3.69
CA SER A 145 3.08 -16.86 -4.07
C SER A 145 3.05 -15.40 -4.54
N ASP A 146 4.05 -14.59 -4.18
CA ASP A 146 4.15 -13.21 -4.63
C ASP A 146 4.46 -13.12 -6.14
N ILE A 147 3.49 -12.60 -6.90
CA ILE A 147 3.59 -12.39 -8.36
C ILE A 147 4.84 -11.56 -8.71
N ASN A 148 5.13 -10.51 -7.93
CA ASN A 148 6.28 -9.64 -8.17
C ASN A 148 7.61 -10.39 -8.08
N TRP A 149 7.71 -11.33 -7.13
CA TRP A 149 8.90 -12.14 -6.97
C TRP A 149 9.06 -13.13 -8.14
N GLU A 150 7.97 -13.77 -8.56
CA GLU A 150 7.98 -14.65 -9.73
C GLU A 150 8.40 -13.92 -11.01
N VAL A 151 7.84 -12.74 -11.25
CA VAL A 151 8.21 -11.90 -12.40
C VAL A 151 9.70 -11.55 -12.37
N GLY A 152 10.24 -11.17 -11.21
CA GLY A 152 11.66 -10.89 -11.04
C GLY A 152 12.54 -12.12 -11.31
N ARG A 153 12.12 -13.30 -10.82
CA ARG A 153 12.81 -14.57 -11.09
C ARG A 153 12.81 -14.90 -12.58
N ARG A 154 11.65 -14.82 -13.25
CA ARG A 154 11.52 -15.08 -14.70
C ARG A 154 12.37 -14.12 -15.51
N LYS A 155 12.34 -12.82 -15.17
CA LYS A 155 13.21 -11.82 -15.80
C LYS A 155 14.69 -12.20 -15.67
N LYS A 156 15.16 -12.58 -14.48
CA LYS A 156 16.55 -13.01 -14.26
C LYS A 156 16.91 -14.25 -15.07
N GLN A 157 15.99 -15.21 -15.18
CA GLN A 157 16.19 -16.42 -16.00
C GLN A 157 16.28 -16.08 -17.50
N LEU A 158 15.39 -15.21 -18.00
CA LEU A 158 15.44 -14.75 -19.40
C LEU A 158 16.73 -14.00 -19.70
N LEU A 159 17.18 -13.12 -18.79
CA LEU A 159 18.45 -12.42 -18.96
C LEU A 159 19.64 -13.37 -19.02
N ARG A 160 19.68 -14.42 -18.18
CA ARG A 160 20.73 -15.44 -18.23
C ARG A 160 20.71 -16.24 -19.53
N LYS A 161 19.54 -16.73 -19.95
CA LYS A 161 19.37 -17.45 -21.22
C LYS A 161 19.78 -16.58 -22.40
N ASN A 162 19.40 -15.31 -22.40
CA ASN A 162 19.77 -14.37 -23.46
C ASN A 162 21.25 -14.02 -23.41
N GLN A 163 21.89 -13.96 -22.24
CA GLN A 163 23.36 -13.79 -22.14
C GLN A 163 24.12 -14.98 -22.73
N GLU A 164 23.60 -16.20 -22.59
CA GLU A 164 24.20 -17.41 -23.18
C GLU A 164 24.06 -17.41 -24.71
N VAL A 165 22.93 -16.94 -25.24
CA VAL A 165 22.62 -16.96 -26.68
C VAL A 165 23.15 -15.73 -27.43
N SER A 166 23.10 -14.55 -26.82
CA SER A 166 23.53 -13.28 -27.39
C SER A 166 24.74 -12.77 -26.61
N LYS A 167 25.86 -12.48 -27.29
CA LYS A 167 27.09 -11.91 -26.67
C LYS A 167 26.87 -10.51 -26.05
N THR A 168 25.64 -10.01 -26.05
CA THR A 168 25.20 -8.72 -25.52
C THR A 168 24.69 -8.85 -24.08
N VAL A 169 25.25 -8.06 -23.16
CA VAL A 169 24.79 -7.99 -21.78
C VAL A 169 23.68 -6.96 -21.68
N ILE A 170 22.43 -7.42 -21.58
CA ILE A 170 21.29 -6.56 -21.26
C ILE A 170 21.46 -6.09 -19.80
N ASN A 171 21.31 -4.78 -19.57
CA ASN A 171 21.54 -4.19 -18.27
C ASN A 171 20.59 -4.79 -17.19
N PRO A 172 21.10 -5.37 -16.09
CA PRO A 172 20.27 -5.99 -15.06
C PRO A 172 19.42 -4.98 -14.26
N THR A 173 19.80 -3.70 -14.24
CA THR A 173 19.10 -2.66 -13.48
C THR A 173 17.92 -2.04 -14.21
N ILE A 174 17.61 -2.47 -15.45
CA ILE A 174 16.51 -1.83 -16.19
C ILE A 174 15.17 -2.01 -15.46
N SER A 175 14.30 -1.01 -15.51
CA SER A 175 12.97 -1.08 -14.91
C SER A 175 12.10 -2.17 -15.59
N GLN A 176 11.07 -2.66 -14.90
CA GLN A 176 10.17 -3.67 -15.49
C GLN A 176 9.42 -3.15 -16.72
N SER A 177 9.01 -1.88 -16.70
CA SER A 177 8.36 -1.22 -17.84
C SER A 177 9.31 -1.11 -19.04
N ALA A 178 10.57 -0.72 -18.80
CA ALA A 178 11.60 -0.67 -19.83
C ALA A 178 11.90 -2.06 -20.41
N PHE A 179 11.94 -3.10 -19.57
CA PHE A 179 12.13 -4.48 -20.04
C PHE A 179 10.99 -4.96 -20.95
N ARG A 180 9.74 -4.60 -20.65
CA ARG A 180 8.59 -4.94 -21.51
C ARG A 180 8.63 -4.19 -22.85
N ARG A 181 9.02 -2.90 -22.83
CA ARG A 181 9.21 -2.12 -24.06
C ARG A 181 10.34 -2.69 -24.92
N MET A 182 11.47 -3.06 -24.32
CA MET A 182 12.57 -3.72 -25.03
C MET A 182 12.15 -5.05 -25.70
N LEU A 183 11.24 -5.83 -25.11
CA LEU A 183 10.75 -7.06 -25.74
C LEU A 183 9.81 -6.82 -26.94
N THR A 184 9.16 -5.65 -26.98
CA THR A 184 8.20 -5.28 -28.04
C THR A 184 8.88 -4.49 -29.16
N ASP A 185 9.79 -3.58 -28.81
CA ASP A 185 10.55 -2.76 -29.75
C ASP A 185 11.88 -3.42 -30.16
N ARG A 186 11.83 -4.24 -31.22
CA ARG A 186 13.03 -4.85 -31.82
C ARG A 186 13.99 -3.84 -32.46
N THR A 187 13.53 -2.65 -32.78
CA THR A 187 14.28 -1.63 -33.53
C THR A 187 15.25 -0.82 -32.66
N HIS A 188 15.06 -0.74 -31.34
CA HIS A 188 15.83 0.14 -30.44
C HIS A 188 16.62 -0.61 -29.36
N TRP A 189 16.94 -1.89 -29.60
CA TRP A 189 17.63 -2.76 -28.65
C TRP A 189 18.99 -2.22 -28.15
N THR A 190 19.70 -1.45 -28.98
CA THR A 190 20.99 -0.87 -28.62
C THR A 190 20.91 0.14 -27.48
N GLN A 191 19.76 0.80 -27.28
CA GLN A 191 19.56 1.77 -26.20
C GLN A 191 19.47 1.11 -24.81
N TYR A 192 19.20 -0.19 -24.76
CA TYR A 192 19.05 -0.97 -23.52
C TYR A 192 20.27 -1.85 -23.20
N ASN A 193 21.27 -1.83 -24.09
CA ASN A 193 22.48 -2.63 -23.97
C ASN A 193 23.64 -1.76 -23.48
N THR A 194 24.34 -2.22 -22.45
CA THR A 194 25.67 -1.70 -22.13
C THR A 194 26.70 -2.49 -22.94
N PRO A 195 27.61 -1.84 -23.68
CA PRO A 195 28.69 -2.57 -24.35
C PRO A 195 29.48 -3.35 -23.30
N ARG A 196 29.88 -4.57 -23.65
CA ARG A 196 30.75 -5.40 -22.82
C ARG A 196 32.10 -4.70 -22.77
N GLN A 197 32.37 -3.94 -21.70
CA GLN A 197 33.71 -3.44 -21.44
C GLN A 197 34.58 -4.65 -21.13
N ASN A 198 35.45 -4.99 -22.08
CA ASN A 198 36.55 -5.89 -21.83
C ASN A 198 37.40 -5.27 -20.71
N ASN A 199 37.58 -6.04 -19.63
CA ASN A 199 38.42 -5.82 -18.45
C ASN A 199 39.27 -4.52 -18.42
N ASN A 200 38.98 -3.69 -17.40
CA ASN A 200 39.88 -2.78 -16.65
C ASN A 200 39.54 -1.27 -16.60
N GLU A 201 38.49 -0.76 -17.23
CA GLU A 201 38.11 0.65 -17.04
C GLU A 201 36.64 0.81 -16.70
N VAL A 202 36.36 1.18 -15.44
CA VAL A 202 35.04 1.59 -15.00
C VAL A 202 34.85 3.05 -15.40
N VAL A 203 34.18 3.28 -16.54
CA VAL A 203 33.70 4.62 -16.90
C VAL A 203 32.19 4.65 -16.67
N TRP A 204 31.77 5.28 -15.57
CA TRP A 204 30.37 5.60 -15.33
C TRP A 204 29.99 6.79 -16.22
N VAL A 205 29.30 6.53 -17.33
CA VAL A 205 28.63 7.60 -18.07
C VAL A 205 27.25 7.81 -17.45
N ASN A 206 27.17 8.70 -16.47
CA ASN A 206 25.90 9.28 -16.03
C ASN A 206 25.47 10.33 -17.06
N SER A 207 24.26 10.18 -17.59
CA SER A 207 23.71 11.03 -18.66
C SER A 207 23.42 12.49 -18.26
N THR A 208 23.91 12.99 -17.13
CA THR A 208 23.65 14.38 -16.68
C THR A 208 24.76 15.07 -15.88
N CYS A 209 25.93 14.48 -15.63
CA CYS A 209 26.99 15.18 -14.87
C CYS A 209 28.37 15.05 -15.54
N ARG A 210 29.07 16.19 -15.67
CA ARG A 210 30.40 16.30 -16.29
C ARG A 210 31.40 15.30 -15.68
N PRO A 211 32.27 14.66 -16.50
CA PRO A 211 33.25 13.72 -15.99
C PRO A 211 34.33 14.47 -15.20
N ILE A 212 34.52 14.07 -13.94
CA ILE A 212 35.72 14.40 -13.17
C ILE A 212 36.70 13.26 -13.42
N VAL A 213 37.79 13.56 -14.10
CA VAL A 213 38.90 12.63 -14.30
C VAL A 213 39.86 12.77 -13.11
N PHE A 214 39.91 11.77 -12.25
CA PHE A 214 41.04 11.62 -11.34
C PHE A 214 42.13 10.85 -12.08
N ARG A 215 43.25 11.53 -12.37
CA ARG A 215 44.51 10.86 -12.65
C ARG A 215 45.15 10.49 -11.32
N MET A 216 45.53 9.22 -11.18
CA MET A 216 46.59 8.83 -10.23
C MET A 216 47.93 9.40 -10.70
#